data_AF-G4Z1F5-F1
#
_entry.id   AF-G4Z1F5-F1
#
_cell.length_a   1.000
_cell.length_b   1.000
_cell.length_c   1.000
_cell.angle_alpha   90.00
_cell.angle_beta   90.00
_cell.angle_gamma   90.00
#
_symmetry.space_group_name_H-M   'P 1'
#
loop_
_entity.id
_entity.type
_entity.pdbx_description
1 polymer ?
#
loop_
_entity_poly.entity_id
_entity_poly.type
_entity_poly.pdbx_seq_one_letter_code
_entity_poly.pdbx_strand_id
1 'polypeptide(L)'
;FAASSSLEANAQLRATPRQLQTYTQLSDYAGLMLERVNLERAVQGLPALCANSKLQAAAQRHSDDQAANDFMDHVGSDGSTMSQRVSDAGYDWRGVAENVAAGQADVTEVMDAWMNSEGHRHNILGDYTMLGVAYAYTPDGLYRHFWTQDFGRSDTEQCDGSADTP
;
A
#
# COMPACT_ATOMS: atom_id res chain seq x y z
N PHE A 1 -52.34 -19.94 -29.89
CA PHE A 1 -51.73 -18.62 -29.91
C PHE A 1 -50.79 -18.53 -28.72
N ALA A 2 -49.49 -18.44 -29.03
CA ALA A 2 -48.40 -18.34 -28.07
C ALA A 2 -48.15 -16.87 -27.67
N ALA A 3 -47.26 -16.71 -26.68
CA ALA A 3 -46.63 -15.48 -26.17
C ALA A 3 -47.50 -14.66 -25.17
N SER A 4 -46.99 -14.14 -24.05
CA SER A 4 -45.60 -14.13 -23.56
C SER A 4 -45.52 -13.60 -22.12
N SER A 5 -44.62 -14.22 -21.35
CA SER A 5 -43.60 -13.61 -20.48
C SER A 5 -43.98 -12.50 -19.50
N SER A 6 -43.82 -12.78 -18.20
CA SER A 6 -43.08 -11.87 -17.28
C SER A 6 -43.01 -12.34 -15.83
N LEU A 7 -43.64 -13.46 -15.44
CA LEU A 7 -43.71 -13.87 -14.03
C LEU A 7 -42.61 -14.82 -13.53
N GLU A 8 -41.68 -15.28 -14.37
CA GLU A 8 -40.65 -16.27 -13.98
C GLU A 8 -39.20 -15.76 -14.02
N ALA A 9 -38.96 -14.48 -14.33
CA ALA A 9 -37.60 -13.92 -14.37
C ALA A 9 -37.18 -13.19 -13.07
N ASN A 10 -37.93 -13.33 -11.98
CA ASN A 10 -37.69 -12.55 -10.75
C ASN A 10 -37.20 -13.39 -9.56
N ALA A 11 -36.71 -14.60 -9.80
CA ALA A 11 -36.29 -15.54 -8.75
C ALA A 11 -34.78 -15.60 -8.47
N GLN A 12 -33.93 -14.80 -9.11
CA GLN A 12 -32.46 -14.97 -8.98
C GLN A 12 -31.59 -13.71 -8.85
N LEU A 13 -32.16 -12.54 -8.55
CA LEU A 13 -31.38 -11.46 -7.93
C LEU A 13 -31.68 -11.48 -6.43
N ARG A 14 -31.24 -12.57 -5.78
CA ARG A 14 -31.03 -12.55 -4.33
C ARG A 14 -30.09 -11.40 -4.08
N ALA A 15 -30.60 -10.35 -3.44
CA ALA A 15 -29.81 -9.27 -2.90
C ALA A 15 -28.70 -9.91 -2.06
N THR A 16 -27.51 -10.00 -2.64
CA THR A 16 -26.29 -10.19 -1.87
C THR A 16 -26.33 -9.05 -0.85
N PRO A 17 -26.28 -9.33 0.45
CA PRO A 17 -26.15 -8.27 1.42
C PRO A 17 -24.95 -7.45 0.97
N ARG A 18 -25.19 -6.20 0.56
CA ARG A 18 -24.11 -5.24 0.31
C ARG A 18 -23.44 -5.14 1.67
N GLN A 19 -22.36 -5.92 1.83
CA GLN A 19 -21.60 -5.98 3.05
C GLN A 19 -21.16 -4.53 3.26
N LEU A 20 -21.85 -3.84 4.15
CA LEU A 20 -21.32 -2.65 4.78
C LEU A 20 -20.09 -3.20 5.50
N GLN A 21 -18.95 -3.20 4.79
CA GLN A 21 -17.64 -3.47 5.34
C GLN A 21 -17.40 -2.37 6.35
N THR A 22 -17.91 -2.68 7.52
CA THR A 22 -17.46 -2.33 8.84
C THR A 22 -16.05 -1.74 8.74
N TYR A 23 -15.97 -0.44 9.03
CA TYR A 23 -14.77 0.40 9.16
C TYR A 23 -13.77 -0.11 10.25
N THR A 24 -13.72 -1.41 10.49
CA THR A 24 -12.97 -2.11 11.54
C THR A 24 -11.77 -2.89 11.02
N GLN A 25 -11.33 -2.69 9.78
CA GLN A 25 -10.09 -3.29 9.25
C GLN A 25 -8.97 -2.28 8.96
N LEU A 26 -8.91 -1.17 9.70
CA LEU A 26 -7.72 -0.32 9.72
C LEU A 26 -6.48 -1.00 10.34
N SER A 27 -6.60 -2.21 10.90
CA SER A 27 -5.49 -2.90 11.58
C SER A 27 -4.62 -3.80 10.68
N ASP A 28 -5.03 -4.11 9.44
CA ASP A 28 -4.26 -5.01 8.55
C ASP A 28 -4.05 -4.42 7.14
N TYR A 29 -3.95 -3.08 7.05
CA TYR A 29 -3.69 -2.43 5.77
C TYR A 29 -2.35 -2.87 5.17
N ALA A 30 -1.35 -3.18 6.01
CA ALA A 30 -0.02 -3.58 5.56
C ALA A 30 -0.05 -4.94 4.86
N GLY A 31 -0.75 -5.93 5.43
CA GLY A 31 -0.93 -7.24 4.80
C GLY A 31 -1.69 -7.15 3.47
N LEU A 32 -2.81 -6.42 3.47
CA LEU A 32 -3.60 -6.19 2.26
C LEU A 32 -2.81 -5.44 1.17
N MET A 33 -2.00 -4.45 1.54
CA MET A 33 -1.16 -3.73 0.59
C MET A 33 -0.10 -4.64 -0.03
N LEU A 34 0.60 -5.42 0.80
CA LEU A 34 1.61 -6.35 0.33
C LEU A 34 1.01 -7.39 -0.62
N GLU A 35 -0.14 -7.96 -0.27
CA GLU A 35 -0.89 -8.87 -1.14
C GLU A 35 -1.23 -8.19 -2.47
N ARG A 36 -1.79 -6.99 -2.43
CA ARG A 36 -2.18 -6.27 -3.65
C ARG A 36 -0.99 -5.93 -4.54
N VAL A 37 0.12 -5.47 -3.98
CA VAL A 37 1.38 -5.25 -4.72
C VAL A 37 1.86 -6.54 -5.37
N ASN A 38 1.85 -7.65 -4.63
CA ASN A 38 2.30 -8.94 -5.15
C ASN A 38 1.38 -9.52 -6.23
N LEU A 39 0.08 -9.24 -6.20
CA LEU A 39 -0.83 -9.57 -7.30
C LEU A 39 -0.44 -8.83 -8.59
N GLU A 40 -0.18 -7.52 -8.52
CA GLU A 40 0.26 -6.74 -9.68
C GLU A 40 1.61 -7.22 -10.24
N ARG A 41 2.55 -7.57 -9.35
CA ARG A 41 3.86 -8.12 -9.71
C ARG A 41 3.75 -9.50 -10.35
N ALA A 42 2.87 -10.36 -9.84
CA ALA A 42 2.63 -11.70 -10.39
C ALA A 42 2.07 -11.65 -11.82
N VAL A 43 1.21 -10.67 -12.14
CA VAL A 43 0.71 -10.44 -13.52
C VAL A 43 1.85 -10.16 -14.50
N GLN A 44 2.95 -9.56 -14.03
CA GLN A 44 4.15 -9.30 -14.83
C GLN A 44 5.21 -10.40 -14.74
N GLY A 45 4.94 -11.50 -14.01
CA GLY A 45 5.91 -12.57 -13.77
C GLY A 45 7.08 -12.17 -12.87
N LEU A 46 6.93 -11.11 -12.07
CA LEU A 46 7.95 -10.64 -11.15
C LEU A 46 7.89 -11.40 -9.81
N PRO A 47 9.03 -11.59 -9.13
CA PRO A 47 9.04 -12.17 -7.78
C PRO A 47 8.23 -11.32 -6.80
N ALA A 48 7.57 -12.00 -5.86
CA ALA A 48 6.87 -11.36 -4.76
C ALA A 48 7.85 -10.60 -3.86
N LEU A 49 7.43 -9.43 -3.36
CA LEU A 49 8.06 -8.74 -2.27
C LEU A 49 7.64 -9.36 -0.93
N CYS A 50 8.45 -9.13 0.09
CA CYS A 50 8.11 -9.45 1.47
C CYS A 50 8.15 -8.19 2.35
N ALA A 51 7.53 -8.25 3.53
CA ALA A 51 7.59 -7.15 4.50
C ALA A 51 8.99 -7.02 5.12
N ASN A 52 9.42 -5.78 5.40
CA ASN A 52 10.60 -5.50 6.20
C ASN A 52 10.32 -4.35 7.19
N SER A 53 10.60 -4.60 8.47
CA SER A 53 10.24 -3.73 9.59
C SER A 53 11.00 -2.40 9.62
N LYS A 54 12.19 -2.33 9.01
CA LYS A 54 12.95 -1.08 8.90
C LYS A 54 12.37 -0.17 7.83
N LEU A 55 12.02 -0.71 6.67
CA LEU A 55 11.26 0.02 5.64
C LEU A 55 9.89 0.45 6.18
N GLN A 56 9.23 -0.42 6.95
CA GLN A 56 7.97 -0.10 7.62
C GLN A 56 8.12 1.11 8.56
N ALA A 57 9.20 1.16 9.34
CA ALA A 57 9.47 2.28 10.25
C ALA A 57 9.74 3.59 9.49
N ALA A 58 10.47 3.53 8.37
CA ALA A 58 10.72 4.69 7.50
C ALA A 58 9.41 5.23 6.90
N ALA A 59 8.58 4.34 6.33
CA ALA A 59 7.28 4.69 5.78
C ALA A 59 6.35 5.28 6.85
N GLN A 60 6.33 4.70 8.07
CA GLN A 60 5.47 5.17 9.15
C GLN A 60 5.86 6.57 9.60
N ARG A 61 7.16 6.83 9.77
CA ARG A 61 7.66 8.17 10.07
C ARG A 61 7.15 9.19 9.05
N HIS A 62 7.12 8.83 7.77
CA HIS A 62 6.68 9.74 6.71
C HIS A 62 5.16 9.94 6.66
N SER A 63 4.38 8.87 6.78
CA SER A 63 2.91 9.00 6.82
C SER A 63 2.46 9.79 8.05
N ASP A 64 3.11 9.60 9.20
CA ASP A 64 2.82 10.37 10.42
C ASP A 64 3.15 11.85 10.25
N ASP A 65 4.28 12.17 9.62
CA ASP A 65 4.69 13.55 9.33
C ASP A 65 3.73 14.26 8.37
N GLN A 66 3.37 13.60 7.26
CA GLN A 66 2.39 14.08 6.30
C GLN A 66 1.02 14.30 6.94
N ALA A 67 0.58 13.38 7.81
CA ALA A 67 -0.70 13.49 8.50
C ALA A 67 -0.72 14.57 9.58
N ALA A 68 0.41 14.78 10.28
CA ALA A 68 0.53 15.80 11.31
C ALA A 68 0.59 17.22 10.74
N ASN A 69 1.13 17.38 9.54
CA ASN A 69 1.31 18.68 8.87
C ASN A 69 0.36 18.88 7.66
N ASP A 70 -0.53 17.92 7.40
CA ASP A 70 -1.58 17.94 6.37
C ASP A 70 -1.06 18.25 4.95
N PHE A 71 0.02 17.57 4.54
CA PHE A 71 0.64 17.73 3.21
C PHE A 71 0.97 16.37 2.58
N MET A 72 1.20 16.35 1.27
CA MET A 72 1.69 15.18 0.55
C MET A 72 2.87 15.58 -0.33
N ASP A 73 4.05 15.07 0.01
CA ASP A 73 5.32 15.26 -0.70
C ASP A 73 6.25 14.09 -0.37
N HIS A 74 7.27 13.84 -1.20
CA HIS A 74 8.33 12.88 -0.90
C HIS A 74 9.30 13.40 0.17
N VAL A 75 9.48 14.72 0.26
CA VAL A 75 10.33 15.37 1.26
C VAL A 75 9.51 15.65 2.52
N GLY A 76 9.99 15.20 3.67
CA GLY A 76 9.35 15.44 4.96
C GLY A 76 9.37 16.92 5.36
N SER A 77 8.52 17.31 6.31
CA SER A 77 8.45 18.66 6.86
C SER A 77 9.77 19.09 7.54
N ASP A 78 10.56 18.10 7.99
CA ASP A 78 11.91 18.26 8.54
C ASP A 78 13.02 18.28 7.48
N GLY A 79 12.67 18.23 6.19
CA GLY A 79 13.58 18.19 5.06
C GLY A 79 14.17 16.81 4.76
N SER A 80 13.71 15.75 5.45
CA SER A 80 14.20 14.39 5.20
C SER A 80 13.75 13.87 3.83
N THR A 81 14.67 13.22 3.11
CA THR A 81 14.35 12.42 1.92
C THR A 81 13.98 10.99 2.32
N MET A 82 13.27 10.26 1.45
CA MET A 82 13.04 8.82 1.63
C MET A 82 14.34 8.06 1.96
N SER A 83 15.40 8.28 1.20
CA SER A 83 16.68 7.57 1.43
C SER A 83 17.27 7.85 2.81
N GLN A 84 17.12 9.08 3.33
CA GLN A 84 17.53 9.41 4.70
C GLN A 84 16.64 8.69 5.72
N ARG A 85 15.31 8.71 5.57
CA ARG A 85 14.40 8.00 6.47
C ARG A 85 14.68 6.50 6.52
N VAL A 86 14.93 5.88 5.36
CA VAL A 86 15.28 4.45 5.24
C VAL A 86 16.63 4.15 5.90
N SER A 87 17.65 4.99 5.68
CA SER A 87 18.96 4.83 6.34
C SER A 87 18.90 5.10 7.85
N ASP A 88 18.12 6.07 8.31
CA ASP A 88 17.90 6.38 9.73
C ASP A 88 17.20 5.21 10.45
N ALA A 89 16.29 4.51 9.75
CA ALA A 89 15.66 3.28 10.23
C ALA A 89 16.64 2.07 10.24
N GLY A 90 17.87 2.26 9.77
CA GLY A 90 18.94 1.25 9.80
C GLY A 90 18.84 0.19 8.70
N TYR A 91 18.09 0.45 7.62
CA TYR A 91 18.01 -0.44 6.46
C TYR A 91 19.21 -0.19 5.54
N ASP A 92 20.04 -1.22 5.35
CA ASP A 92 21.18 -1.18 4.41
C ASP A 92 20.68 -1.47 2.99
N TRP A 93 20.80 -0.51 2.07
CA TRP A 93 20.18 -0.60 0.74
C TRP A 93 21.16 -0.49 -0.43
N ARG A 94 20.82 -1.21 -1.49
CA ARG A 94 21.38 -1.09 -2.86
C ARG A 94 20.45 -0.38 -3.82
N GLY A 95 19.15 -0.41 -3.53
CA GLY A 95 18.12 0.33 -4.27
C GLY A 95 16.92 0.59 -3.36
N VAL A 96 16.35 1.78 -3.50
CA VAL A 96 15.16 2.22 -2.75
C VAL A 96 14.27 3.08 -3.65
N ALA A 97 12.96 2.99 -3.45
CA ALA A 97 11.97 3.86 -4.07
C ALA A 97 10.78 4.07 -3.15
N GLU A 98 10.03 5.15 -3.39
CA GLU A 98 8.87 5.52 -2.59
C GLU A 98 7.67 5.82 -3.46
N ASN A 99 6.49 5.38 -3.01
CA ASN A 99 5.22 5.93 -3.45
C ASN A 99 4.53 6.61 -2.26
N VAL A 100 4.02 7.82 -2.47
CA VAL A 100 3.17 8.54 -1.51
C VAL A 100 1.81 8.81 -2.12
N ALA A 101 0.78 8.88 -1.28
CA ALA A 101 -0.55 9.30 -1.69
C ALA A 101 -1.33 9.87 -0.51
N ALA A 102 -2.32 10.71 -0.82
CA ALA A 102 -3.23 11.24 0.17
C ALA A 102 -4.66 11.34 -0.39
N GLY A 103 -5.65 11.11 0.47
CA GLY A 103 -7.08 11.22 0.16
C GLY A 103 -7.80 9.90 -0.15
N GLN A 104 -7.10 8.81 -0.43
CA GLN A 104 -7.70 7.50 -0.70
C GLN A 104 -8.10 6.81 0.59
N ALA A 105 -9.34 6.31 0.66
CA ALA A 105 -9.92 5.83 1.91
C ALA A 105 -9.39 4.44 2.32
N ASP A 106 -8.91 3.65 1.35
CA ASP A 106 -8.46 2.28 1.58
C ASP A 106 -7.36 1.82 0.59
N VAL A 107 -6.86 0.61 0.83
CA VAL A 107 -5.80 -0.04 0.03
C VAL A 107 -6.19 -0.22 -1.43
N THR A 108 -7.46 -0.49 -1.72
CA THR A 108 -7.93 -0.69 -3.10
C THR A 108 -7.84 0.62 -3.86
N GLU A 109 -8.39 1.69 -3.30
CA GLU A 109 -8.39 3.02 -3.91
C GLU A 109 -6.96 3.54 -4.16
N VAL A 110 -6.05 3.38 -3.19
CA VAL A 110 -4.67 3.87 -3.34
C VAL A 110 -3.83 3.04 -4.31
N MET A 111 -4.01 1.71 -4.32
CA MET A 111 -3.32 0.86 -5.31
C MET A 111 -3.82 1.11 -6.72
N ASP A 112 -5.12 1.33 -6.91
CA ASP A 112 -5.67 1.71 -8.22
C ASP A 112 -5.09 3.06 -8.68
N ALA A 113 -4.96 4.03 -7.78
CA ALA A 113 -4.35 5.33 -8.08
C ALA A 113 -2.88 5.20 -8.49
N TRP A 114 -2.07 4.44 -7.73
CA TRP A 114 -0.66 4.22 -8.06
C TRP A 114 -0.46 3.43 -9.35
N MET A 115 -1.24 2.37 -9.60
CA MET A 115 -1.09 1.57 -10.82
C MET A 115 -1.51 2.31 -12.10
N ASN A 116 -2.35 3.34 -11.98
CA ASN A 116 -2.72 4.24 -13.08
C ASN A 116 -1.73 5.40 -13.27
N SER A 117 -0.69 5.51 -12.44
CA SER A 117 0.35 6.52 -12.55
C SER A 117 1.68 5.88 -12.96
N GLU A 118 2.25 6.30 -14.09
CA GLU A 118 3.45 5.68 -14.66
C GLU A 118 4.62 5.60 -13.67
N GLY A 119 4.90 6.69 -12.96
CA GLY A 119 5.99 6.74 -11.97
C GLY A 119 5.77 5.78 -10.80
N HIS A 120 4.58 5.80 -10.20
CA HIS A 120 4.27 4.94 -9.05
C HIS A 120 4.21 3.46 -9.43
N ARG A 121 3.64 3.15 -10.60
CA ARG A 121 3.63 1.81 -11.17
C ARG A 121 5.05 1.30 -11.43
N HIS A 122 5.95 2.15 -11.92
CA HIS A 122 7.34 1.78 -12.15
C HIS A 122 8.02 1.36 -10.84
N ASN A 123 7.75 2.04 -9.72
CA ASN A 123 8.27 1.65 -8.41
C ASN A 123 7.72 0.29 -7.95
N ILE A 124 6.41 0.06 -8.05
CA ILE A 124 5.74 -1.20 -7.68
C ILE A 124 6.32 -2.40 -8.45
N LEU A 125 6.64 -2.20 -9.73
CA LEU A 125 7.18 -3.22 -10.63
C LEU A 125 8.72 -3.23 -10.71
N GLY A 126 9.38 -2.43 -9.87
CA GLY A 126 10.84 -2.30 -9.86
C GLY A 126 11.56 -3.54 -9.33
N ASP A 127 12.89 -3.55 -9.49
CA ASP A 127 13.79 -4.61 -9.01
C ASP A 127 14.07 -4.46 -7.49
N TYR A 128 13.04 -4.76 -6.70
CA TYR A 128 13.06 -4.77 -5.24
C TYR A 128 12.72 -6.16 -4.71
N THR A 129 13.06 -6.39 -3.45
CA THR A 129 12.80 -7.66 -2.74
C THR A 129 11.95 -7.46 -1.49
N MET A 130 11.93 -6.24 -0.93
CA MET A 130 11.26 -5.90 0.31
C MET A 130 10.38 -4.67 0.17
N LEU A 131 9.37 -4.57 1.05
CA LEU A 131 8.40 -3.50 1.11
C LEU A 131 8.12 -3.12 2.58
N GLY A 132 8.05 -1.81 2.85
CA GLY A 132 7.39 -1.23 4.02
C GLY A 132 6.18 -0.42 3.58
N VAL A 133 5.09 -0.44 4.36
CA VAL A 133 3.85 0.27 4.00
C VAL A 133 3.28 0.96 5.21
N ALA A 134 3.01 2.25 5.16
CA ALA A 134 2.38 2.95 6.26
C ALA A 134 1.10 3.66 5.88
N TYR A 135 0.20 3.76 6.86
CA TYR A 135 -1.03 4.52 6.79
C TYR A 135 -1.17 5.41 8.02
N ALA A 136 -1.59 6.66 7.81
CA ALA A 136 -1.93 7.59 8.87
C ALA A 136 -3.25 8.30 8.54
N TYR A 137 -4.01 8.66 9.60
CA TYR A 137 -5.33 9.27 9.46
C TYR A 137 -5.50 10.48 10.39
N THR A 138 -5.88 11.61 9.81
CA THR A 138 -6.17 12.86 10.54
C THR A 138 -7.59 13.33 10.21
N PRO A 139 -8.59 13.17 11.11
CA PRO A 139 -10.00 13.39 10.80
C PRO A 139 -10.34 14.82 10.33
N ASP A 140 -9.60 15.81 10.84
CA ASP A 140 -9.83 17.24 10.57
C ASP A 140 -8.91 17.80 9.48
N GLY A 141 -8.04 16.97 8.87
CA GLY A 141 -7.13 17.36 7.81
C GLY A 141 -7.82 17.46 6.45
N LEU A 142 -7.23 18.22 5.52
CA LEU A 142 -7.67 18.35 4.13
C LEU A 142 -7.73 16.99 3.43
N TYR A 143 -6.68 16.18 3.56
CA TYR A 143 -6.57 14.90 2.86
C TYR A 143 -7.12 13.73 3.68
N ARG A 144 -7.10 13.84 5.00
CA ARG A 144 -7.56 12.84 5.99
C ARG A 144 -6.80 11.52 6.01
N HIS A 145 -6.47 10.95 4.86
CA HIS A 145 -5.83 9.65 4.67
C HIS A 145 -4.46 9.84 4.02
N PHE A 146 -3.41 9.26 4.58
CA PHE A 146 -2.04 9.37 4.08
C PHE A 146 -1.40 7.99 3.97
N TRP A 147 -0.75 7.72 2.86
CA TRP A 147 -0.17 6.43 2.51
C TRP A 147 1.27 6.59 2.04
N THR A 148 2.14 5.68 2.47
CA THR A 148 3.53 5.59 2.01
C THR A 148 3.89 4.13 1.73
N GLN A 149 4.53 3.86 0.61
CA GLN A 149 5.22 2.59 0.31
C GLN A 149 6.70 2.86 0.13
N ASP A 150 7.54 2.20 0.92
CA ASP A 150 8.99 2.19 0.75
C ASP A 150 9.46 0.83 0.25
N PHE A 151 10.04 0.82 -0.95
CA PHE A 151 10.58 -0.38 -1.59
C PHE A 151 12.08 -0.48 -1.33
N GLY A 152 12.57 -1.69 -1.10
CA GLY A 152 13.99 -1.92 -0.82
C GLY A 152 14.57 -3.13 -1.54
N ARG A 153 15.81 -2.96 -2.00
CA ARG A 153 16.72 -4.03 -2.40
C ARG A 153 17.98 -3.95 -1.55
N SER A 154 18.39 -5.09 -0.99
CA SER A 154 19.58 -5.20 -0.16
C SER A 154 20.28 -6.54 -0.39
N ASP A 155 21.57 -6.59 -0.07
CA ASP A 155 22.37 -7.82 -0.01
C ASP A 155 22.42 -8.42 1.41
N THR A 156 22.01 -7.64 2.43
CA THR A 156 22.23 -7.93 3.87
C THR A 156 20.93 -7.96 4.68
N GLU A 157 19.88 -7.30 4.19
CA GLU A 157 18.56 -7.27 4.82
C GLU A 157 17.71 -8.48 4.45
N GLN A 158 16.78 -8.83 5.33
CA GLN A 158 15.90 -9.99 5.17
C GLN A 158 14.43 -9.62 5.39
N CYS A 159 13.54 -10.50 4.95
CA CYS A 159 12.11 -10.41 5.21
C CYS A 159 11.84 -10.53 6.72
N ASP A 160 10.84 -9.82 7.24
CA ASP A 160 10.38 -10.06 8.61
C ASP A 160 9.92 -11.51 8.77
N GLY A 161 10.26 -12.13 9.90
CA GLY A 161 9.90 -13.53 10.18
C GLY A 161 10.74 -14.58 9.45
N SER A 162 11.74 -14.20 8.66
CA SER A 162 12.67 -15.13 8.00
C SER A 162 13.86 -15.57 8.86
N ALA A 163 13.80 -15.33 10.18
CA ALA A 163 14.87 -15.63 11.13
C ALA A 163 15.55 -16.98 10.81
N ASP A 164 16.85 -16.89 10.52
CA ASP A 164 17.78 -18.01 10.36
C ASP A 164 17.42 -19.12 11.34
N THR A 165 16.96 -20.24 10.80
CA THR A 165 16.95 -21.47 11.59
C THR A 165 18.41 -21.89 11.70
N PRO A 166 19.00 -21.94 12.91
CA PRO A 166 20.40 -22.32 13.10
C PRO A 166 20.69 -23.75 12.61
#